data_AF-A0AAP0GCK5-F1
#
_entry.id   AF-A0AAP0GCK5-F1
#
_cell.length_a   1.000
_cell.length_b   1.000
_cell.length_c   1.000
_cell.angle_alpha   90.00
_cell.angle_beta   90.00
_cell.angle_gamma   90.00
#
_symmetry.space_group_name_H-M   'P 1'
#
loop_
_entity.id
_entity.type
_entity.pdbx_description
1 polymer ?
#
loop_
_entity_poly.entity_id
_entity_poly.type
_entity_poly.pdbx_seq_one_letter_code
_entity_poly.pdbx_strand_id
1 'polypeptide(L)'
;MLLQTWLQPFYEDFGWMRRACKGLDRRLIEDGLSNTILTLPLAMQQDILLAWFVRFLNSGDDFPNIQRGFEVWWRRTFWCQNGETSKPPQIAAQADNLHCCAL
;
A
#
# COMPACT_ATOMS: atom_id res chain seq x y z
N MET A 1 -10.66 13.03 -3.08
CA MET A 1 -9.83 14.23 -2.83
C MET A 1 -9.87 14.65 -1.35
N LEU A 2 -9.65 13.70 -0.42
CA LEU A 2 -9.56 14.00 1.02
C LEU A 2 -8.27 13.43 1.58
N LEU A 3 -7.96 12.18 1.22
CA LEU A 3 -6.73 11.53 1.66
C LEU A 3 -5.48 12.18 1.06
N GLN A 4 -5.46 12.57 -0.24
CA GLN A 4 -4.33 13.32 -0.79
C GLN A 4 -4.12 14.66 -0.07
N THR A 5 -5.21 15.35 0.29
CA THR A 5 -5.19 16.63 0.99
C THR A 5 -4.66 16.51 2.42
N TRP A 6 -4.93 15.38 3.10
CA TRP A 6 -4.46 15.12 4.46
C TRP A 6 -3.06 14.51 4.51
N LEU A 7 -2.70 13.71 3.50
CA LEU A 7 -1.45 12.98 3.48
C LEU A 7 -0.25 13.90 3.23
N GLN A 8 -0.42 14.95 2.44
CA GLN A 8 0.63 15.93 2.19
C GLN A 8 1.06 16.70 3.46
N PRO A 9 0.16 17.35 4.22
CA PRO A 9 0.54 17.99 5.47
C PRO A 9 1.05 16.97 6.49
N PHE A 10 0.49 15.76 6.53
CA PHE A 10 1.04 14.69 7.37
C PHE A 10 2.50 14.37 7.06
N TYR A 11 2.91 14.34 5.78
CA TYR A 11 4.30 14.13 5.40
C TYR A 11 5.20 15.30 5.80
N GLU A 12 4.72 16.53 5.72
CA GLU A 12 5.47 17.73 6.14
C GLU A 12 5.65 17.77 7.67
N ASP A 13 4.62 17.39 8.41
CA ASP A 13 4.61 17.39 9.87
C ASP A 13 5.33 16.18 10.48
N PHE A 14 5.54 15.09 9.73
CA PHE A 14 6.16 13.87 10.25
C PHE A 14 7.56 14.10 10.84
N GLY A 15 8.38 14.92 10.16
CA GLY A 15 9.71 15.29 10.66
C GLY A 15 9.64 16.08 11.97
N TRP A 16 8.62 16.94 12.13
CA TRP A 16 8.36 17.63 13.38
C TRP A 16 7.90 16.66 14.47
N MET A 17 6.93 15.79 14.18
CA MET A 17 6.43 14.77 15.12
C MET A 17 7.55 13.86 15.64
N ARG A 18 8.44 13.40 14.75
CA ARG A 18 9.60 12.57 15.09
C ARG A 18 10.53 13.25 16.11
N ARG A 19 10.66 14.58 16.05
CA ARG A 19 11.51 15.36 16.96
C ARG A 19 10.79 15.81 18.24
N ALA A 20 9.50 16.15 18.13
CA ALA A 20 8.72 16.75 19.21
C ALA A 20 8.11 15.69 20.16
N CYS A 21 7.72 14.53 19.65
CA CYS A 21 7.02 13.51 20.43
C CYS A 21 7.97 12.43 20.98
N LYS A 22 8.67 12.74 22.08
CA LYS A 22 9.44 11.71 22.81
C LYS A 22 8.49 10.67 23.40
N GLY A 23 8.53 9.44 22.87
CA GLY A 23 7.70 8.31 23.31
C GLY A 23 6.58 7.91 22.34
N LEU A 24 6.44 8.59 21.20
CA LEU A 24 5.56 8.14 20.13
C LEU A 24 6.20 6.95 19.40
N ASP A 25 5.49 5.82 19.35
CA ASP A 25 5.96 4.66 18.60
C ASP A 25 5.86 4.93 17.09
N ARG A 26 6.98 5.34 16.52
CA ARG A 26 7.14 5.61 15.09
C ARG A 26 6.72 4.41 14.24
N ARG A 27 7.06 3.19 14.66
CA ARG A 27 6.76 1.98 13.88
C ARG A 27 5.26 1.73 13.84
N LEU A 28 4.57 1.93 14.96
CA LEU A 28 3.12 1.80 15.02
C LEU A 28 2.42 2.74 14.02
N ILE A 29 2.91 3.97 13.87
CA ILE A 29 2.38 4.93 12.90
C ILE A 29 2.68 4.49 11.47
N GLU A 30 3.91 4.08 11.18
CA GLU A 30 4.33 3.62 9.86
C GLU A 30 3.54 2.38 9.41
N ASP A 31 3.35 1.41 10.32
CA ASP A 31 2.57 0.20 10.09
C ASP A 31 1.08 0.52 9.96
N GLY A 32 0.54 1.36 10.84
CA GLY A 32 -0.86 1.81 10.78
C GLY A 32 -1.17 2.55 9.48
N LEU A 33 -0.27 3.41 9.03
CA LEU A 33 -0.37 4.12 7.75
C LEU A 33 -0.30 3.15 6.58
N SER A 34 0.66 2.22 6.58
CA SER A 34 0.81 1.19 5.55
C SER A 34 -0.48 0.36 5.41
N ASN A 35 -1.03 -0.11 6.52
CA ASN A 35 -2.27 -0.88 6.55
C ASN A 35 -3.46 -0.06 6.05
N THR A 36 -3.57 1.20 6.49
CA THR A 36 -4.63 2.11 6.03
C THR A 36 -4.57 2.29 4.52
N ILE A 37 -3.38 2.52 3.95
CA ILE A 37 -3.20 2.67 2.51
C ILE A 37 -3.64 1.40 1.77
N LEU A 38 -3.26 0.21 2.26
CA LEU A 38 -3.63 -1.06 1.65
C LEU A 38 -5.14 -1.38 1.69
N THR A 39 -5.94 -0.67 2.48
CA THR A 39 -7.41 -0.80 2.49
C THR A 39 -8.12 0.11 1.47
N LEU A 40 -7.40 1.02 0.81
CA LEU A 40 -7.98 1.96 -0.14
C LEU A 40 -8.27 1.30 -1.50
N PRO A 41 -9.10 1.91 -2.37
CA PRO A 41 -9.23 1.46 -3.76
C PRO A 41 -7.89 1.43 -4.50
N LEU A 42 -7.69 0.45 -5.39
CA LEU A 42 -6.39 0.19 -6.04
C LEU A 42 -5.79 1.41 -6.75
N ALA A 43 -6.60 2.22 -7.43
CA ALA A 43 -6.16 3.45 -8.07
C ALA A 43 -5.54 4.43 -7.07
N MET A 44 -6.13 4.55 -5.89
CA MET A 44 -5.64 5.41 -4.82
C MET A 44 -4.38 4.85 -4.17
N GLN A 45 -4.28 3.52 -4.03
CA GLN A 45 -3.06 2.87 -3.57
C GLN A 45 -1.88 3.20 -4.49
N GLN A 46 -2.09 3.06 -5.81
CA GLN A 46 -1.08 3.36 -6.82
C GLN A 46 -0.61 4.82 -6.72
N ASP A 47 -1.54 5.78 -6.71
CA ASP A 47 -1.20 7.21 -6.63
C ASP A 47 -0.34 7.53 -5.40
N ILE A 48 -0.74 7.02 -4.23
CA ILE A 48 -0.06 7.29 -2.96
C ILE A 48 1.30 6.61 -2.90
N LEU A 49 1.36 5.31 -3.24
CA LEU A 49 2.57 4.51 -3.11
C LEU A 49 3.65 4.91 -4.11
N LEU A 50 3.27 5.31 -5.34
CA LEU A 50 4.22 5.85 -6.31
C LEU A 50 4.73 7.23 -5.90
N ALA A 51 3.85 8.12 -5.41
CA ALA A 51 4.26 9.42 -4.90
C ALA A 51 5.22 9.28 -3.70
N TRP A 52 4.92 8.36 -2.77
CA TRP A 52 5.81 8.00 -1.68
C TRP A 52 7.14 7.45 -2.18
N PHE A 53 7.14 6.53 -3.15
CA PHE A 53 8.36 5.90 -3.67
C PHE A 53 9.30 6.92 -4.30
N VAL A 54 8.77 7.87 -5.08
CA VAL A 54 9.57 8.99 -5.62
C VAL A 54 10.21 9.81 -4.50
N ARG A 55 9.48 10.11 -3.42
CA ARG A 55 10.04 10.84 -2.28
C ARG A 55 11.08 10.01 -1.52
N PHE A 56 10.84 8.71 -1.35
CA PHE A 56 11.77 7.79 -0.71
C PHE A 56 13.12 7.70 -1.42
N LEU A 57 13.13 7.80 -2.75
CA LEU A 57 14.38 7.84 -3.52
C LEU A 57 15.11 9.19 -3.44
N ASN A 58 14.37 10.29 -3.24
CA ASN A 58 14.91 11.66 -3.28
C ASN A 58 15.19 12.27 -1.90
N SER A 59 14.65 11.71 -0.83
CA SER A 59 14.72 12.23 0.52
C SER A 59 15.04 11.08 1.48
N GLY A 60 15.81 11.34 2.54
CA GLY A 60 16.12 10.36 3.58
C GLY A 60 15.05 10.28 4.67
N ASP A 61 15.41 9.81 5.87
CA ASP A 61 14.57 9.41 7.03
C ASP A 61 13.48 10.40 7.55
N ASP A 62 13.25 11.55 6.93
CA ASP A 62 12.35 12.61 7.41
C ASP A 62 10.87 12.42 7.04
N PHE A 63 10.51 11.33 6.36
CA PHE A 63 9.13 10.94 6.05
C PHE A 63 8.85 9.51 6.59
N PRO A 64 7.57 9.08 6.73
CA PRO A 64 7.24 7.76 7.27
C PRO A 64 7.71 6.64 6.35
N ASN A 65 8.28 5.58 6.91
CA ASN A 65 8.66 4.39 6.17
C ASN A 65 7.44 3.52 5.86
N ILE A 66 6.93 3.61 4.63
CA ILE A 66 5.77 2.83 4.13
C ILE A 66 6.23 1.68 3.22
N GLN A 67 7.52 1.31 3.26
CA GLN A 67 8.11 0.30 2.37
C GLN A 67 7.36 -1.03 2.44
N ARG A 68 6.98 -1.45 3.65
CA ARG A 68 6.25 -2.70 3.83
C ARG A 68 4.90 -2.70 3.10
N GLY A 69 4.18 -1.57 3.15
CA GLY A 69 2.94 -1.37 2.40
C GLY A 69 3.18 -1.44 0.90
N PHE A 70 4.21 -0.75 0.40
CA PHE A 70 4.62 -0.77 -1.00
C PHE A 70 4.91 -2.19 -1.51
N GLU A 71 5.72 -2.98 -0.78
CA GLU A 71 6.05 -4.35 -1.14
C GLU A 71 4.82 -5.26 -1.27
N VAL A 72 3.87 -5.12 -0.33
CA VAL A 72 2.63 -5.91 -0.34
C VAL A 72 1.77 -5.54 -1.53
N TRP A 73 1.55 -4.25 -1.76
CA TRP A 73 0.81 -3.76 -2.92
C TRP A 73 1.45 -4.23 -4.23
N TRP A 74 2.76 -4.03 -4.39
CA TRP A 74 3.50 -4.40 -5.61
C TRP A 74 3.36 -5.89 -5.93
N ARG A 75 3.51 -6.78 -4.92
CA ARG A 75 3.28 -8.22 -5.11
C ARG A 75 1.84 -8.51 -5.55
N ARG A 76 0.84 -7.91 -4.91
CA ARG A 76 -0.57 -8.15 -5.27
C ARG A 76 -0.93 -7.65 -6.67
N THR A 77 -0.38 -6.51 -7.08
CA THR A 77 -0.71 -5.87 -8.36
C THR A 77 0.01 -6.51 -9.54
N PHE A 78 1.29 -6.85 -9.40
CA PHE A 78 2.11 -7.33 -10.53
C PHE A 78 2.39 -8.84 -10.50
N TRP A 79 2.39 -9.49 -9.34
CA TRP A 79 2.71 -10.92 -9.23
C TRP A 79 1.49 -11.82 -9.52
N CYS A 80 0.27 -11.38 -9.20
CA CYS A 80 -0.95 -12.14 -9.51
C CYS A 80 -1.31 -12.08 -11.00
N GLN A 81 -0.88 -11.06 -11.76
CA GLN A 81 -1.15 -10.99 -13.21
C GLN A 81 -0.40 -12.05 -14.02
N ASN A 82 0.69 -12.61 -13.48
CA ASN A 82 1.51 -13.60 -14.19
C ASN A 82 1.05 -15.06 -13.94
N GLY A 83 0.05 -15.29 -13.10
CA GLY A 83 -0.45 -16.63 -12.74
C GLY A 83 -1.61 -17.14 -13.61
N GLU A 84 -2.21 -16.29 -14.45
CA GLU A 84 -3.41 -16.63 -15.23
C GLU A 84 -3.16 -16.87 -16.74
N THR A 85 -1.95 -17.32 -17.14
CA THR A 85 -1.68 -17.67 -18.55
C THR A 85 -1.34 -19.14 -18.79
N SER A 86 -1.74 -20.07 -17.91
CA SER A 86 -1.70 -21.49 -18.23
C SER A 86 -2.91 -22.27 -17.70
N LYS A 87 -4.07 -22.03 -18.29
CA LYS A 87 -5.11 -23.05 -18.38
C LYS A 87 -5.60 -23.09 -19.83
N PRO A 88 -5.34 -24.17 -20.61
CA PRO A 88 -5.89 -24.29 -21.95
C PRO A 88 -7.42 -24.30 -21.88
N PRO A 89 -8.13 -23.84 -22.93
CA PRO A 89 -9.59 -23.71 -22.92
C PRO A 89 -10.22 -25.08 -22.67
N GLN A 90 -10.71 -25.33 -21.45
CA GLN A 90 -11.52 -26.51 -21.17
C GLN A 90 -12.97 -26.16 -21.45
N ILE A 91 -13.43 -26.73 -22.55
CA ILE A 91 -14.82 -26.71 -23.01
C ILE A 91 -15.66 -27.44 -21.96
N ALA A 92 -16.55 -26.69 -21.32
CA ALA A 92 -17.74 -27.08 -20.53
C ALA A 92 -17.71 -28.38 -19.69
N ALA A 93 -17.81 -28.23 -18.37
CA ALA A 93 -18.74 -29.00 -17.55
C ALA A 93 -19.04 -28.24 -16.25
N GLN A 94 -20.33 -28.01 -16.03
CA GLN A 94 -20.95 -27.48 -14.83
C GLN A 94 -20.65 -28.38 -13.62
N ALA A 95 -20.13 -27.82 -12.53
CA ALA A 95 -20.32 -28.36 -11.17
C ALA A 95 -19.87 -27.32 -10.14
N ASP A 96 -20.73 -27.11 -9.15
CA ASP A 96 -20.59 -26.25 -7.99
C ASP A 96 -19.30 -26.49 -7.20
N ASN A 97 -18.61 -25.43 -6.77
CA ASN A 97 -18.22 -25.19 -5.35
C ASN A 97 -17.19 -24.06 -5.15
N LEU A 98 -17.42 -23.35 -4.03
CA LEU A 98 -16.45 -22.70 -3.13
C LEU A 98 -15.72 -21.41 -3.56
N HIS A 99 -16.29 -20.29 -3.12
CA HIS A 99 -15.75 -19.50 -2.00
C HIS A 99 -14.22 -19.31 -2.00
N CYS A 100 -13.69 -18.43 -2.85
CA CYS A 100 -12.24 -18.14 -2.83
C CYS A 100 -11.89 -16.67 -3.16
N CYS A 101 -12.72 -15.70 -2.77
CA CYS A 101 -12.40 -14.27 -2.98
C CYS A 101 -12.76 -13.33 -1.81
N ALA A 102 -12.85 -13.81 -0.56
CA ALA A 102 -13.01 -12.91 0.57
C ALA A 102 -12.16 -13.36 1.76
N LEU A 103 -10.92 -12.84 1.81
CA LEU A 103 -10.21 -12.35 3.01
C LEU A 103 -8.91 -11.67 2.59
#